data_AF-A0A7N0SVP1-F1
#
_entry.id   AF-A0A7N0SVP1-F1
#
_cell.length_a   1.000
_cell.length_b   1.000
_cell.length_c   1.000
_cell.angle_alpha   90.00
_cell.angle_beta   90.00
_cell.angle_gamma   90.00
#
_symmetry.space_group_name_H-M   'P 1'
#
loop_
_entity.id
_entity.type
_entity.pdbx_description
1 polymer ?
#
loop_
_entity_poly.entity_id
_entity_poly.type
_entity_poly.pdbx_seq_one_letter_code
_entity_poly.pdbx_strand_id
1 'polypeptide(L)'
;MGMFAEWIFVADEPHASPSVIYKVGECMQELVKLWNEFKSSQTDLNTASSQNSPTLEIRIPSEHVTATNRQVRGGQLWGTDIYTDDSDLVAVLMHTGYCRPTASPPPPAILELCAIVRVLPPQACYISTLRNNVRSRSWGAASGCSYRVERCCIVKRGGGTIDLEPCLTHSSTVEPTLAPVAVERTMTTRAAASNALRQQRFVREVTIQYNLSNEPWIKYSISIVADKGLKKPLFTSARLKKGEVLYVETHTQRYELCFSGEKAVKATPPLADGESGPSQNHHSVATNGERSHMDIDSVIIDAFRWSRCKKPLPQKLMRSIGIPLPSEHVEVIEDNLDWEDIQWSQSGVWISGKEYSLVRVHFLSPH
;
A
#
# COMPACT_ATOMS: atom_id res chain seq x y z
N MET A 1 42.71 50.35 9.45
CA MET A 1 41.99 50.01 8.20
C MET A 1 43.05 49.50 7.23
N GLY A 2 43.30 48.21 7.00
CA GLY A 2 42.42 47.06 6.91
C GLY A 2 42.84 46.33 5.64
N MET A 3 43.95 45.58 5.70
CA MET A 3 44.44 44.73 4.61
C MET A 3 43.46 43.57 4.42
N PHE A 4 42.79 43.51 3.27
CA PHE A 4 42.06 42.32 2.84
C PHE A 4 43.01 41.45 2.02
N ALA A 5 43.35 40.28 2.57
CA ALA A 5 44.01 39.21 1.85
C ALA A 5 42.96 38.45 1.04
N GLU A 6 43.15 38.37 -0.28
CA GLU A 6 42.43 37.44 -1.15
C GLU A 6 42.84 36.01 -0.80
N TRP A 7 41.89 35.21 -0.33
CA TRP A 7 42.03 33.76 -0.25
C TRP A 7 41.51 33.18 -1.57
N ILE A 8 42.43 32.81 -2.46
CA ILE A 8 42.15 31.95 -3.60
C ILE A 8 41.76 30.59 -3.03
N PHE A 9 40.49 30.22 -3.12
CA PHE A 9 40.04 28.85 -2.93
C PHE A 9 40.56 28.02 -4.12
N VAL A 10 41.66 27.31 -3.91
CA VAL A 10 42.05 26.19 -4.76
C VAL A 10 41.01 25.09 -4.52
N ALA A 11 40.17 24.83 -5.52
CA ALA A 11 39.30 23.68 -5.53
C ALA A 11 40.20 22.43 -5.60
N ASP A 12 40.22 21.66 -4.53
CA ASP A 12 40.90 20.37 -4.45
C ASP A 12 40.24 19.43 -5.47
N GLU A 13 41.03 18.82 -6.36
CA GLU A 13 40.49 17.85 -7.31
C GLU A 13 39.97 16.63 -6.54
N PRO A 14 38.77 16.09 -6.88
CA PRO A 14 38.24 14.94 -6.18
C PRO A 14 39.11 13.72 -6.48
N HIS A 15 39.80 13.19 -5.47
CA HIS A 15 40.38 11.85 -5.53
C HIS A 15 39.31 10.87 -6.05
N ALA A 16 39.52 10.35 -7.27
CA ALA A 16 38.58 9.45 -7.91
C ALA A 16 38.35 8.23 -7.00
N SER A 17 37.12 8.06 -6.51
CA SER A 17 36.77 6.91 -5.70
C SER A 17 36.94 5.64 -6.55
N PRO A 18 37.44 4.53 -5.99
CA PRO A 18 37.50 3.27 -6.73
C PRO A 18 36.10 2.90 -7.23
N SER A 19 36.01 2.40 -8.46
CA SER A 19 34.73 2.06 -9.10
C SER A 19 34.64 0.56 -9.41
N VAL A 20 33.49 -0.05 -9.14
CA VAL A 20 33.20 -1.46 -9.49
C VAL A 20 31.84 -1.59 -10.18
N ILE A 21 31.72 -2.59 -11.06
CA ILE A 21 30.45 -2.92 -11.69
C ILE A 21 29.71 -3.94 -10.82
N TYR A 22 28.47 -3.62 -10.48
CA TYR A 22 27.59 -4.49 -9.72
C TYR A 22 27.33 -5.79 -10.47
N LYS A 23 27.54 -6.90 -9.75
CA LYS A 23 27.13 -8.25 -10.14
C LYS A 23 26.29 -8.85 -9.04
N VAL A 24 25.21 -9.51 -9.45
CA VAL A 24 24.19 -10.07 -8.55
C VAL A 24 24.81 -11.11 -7.61
N GLY A 25 24.99 -10.74 -6.34
CA GLY A 25 25.52 -11.60 -5.29
C GLY A 25 27.05 -11.65 -5.16
N GLU A 26 27.79 -10.83 -5.91
CA GLU A 26 29.27 -10.84 -5.89
C GLU A 26 29.88 -9.49 -5.50
N CYS A 27 29.17 -8.38 -5.74
CA CYS A 27 29.73 -7.03 -5.68
C CYS A 27 30.24 -6.57 -4.30
N MET A 28 29.79 -7.21 -3.22
CA MET A 28 30.02 -6.70 -1.87
C MET A 28 31.37 -7.11 -1.25
N GLN A 29 32.09 -8.04 -1.89
CA GLN A 29 33.41 -8.50 -1.42
C GLN A 29 34.44 -7.36 -1.43
N GLU A 30 34.32 -6.42 -2.37
CA GLU A 30 35.20 -5.25 -2.47
C GLU A 30 35.08 -4.32 -1.25
N LEU A 31 33.92 -4.27 -0.57
CA LEU A 31 33.78 -3.48 0.66
C LEU A 31 34.65 -4.01 1.78
N VAL A 32 34.68 -5.33 1.95
CA VAL A 32 35.49 -6.00 2.98
C VAL A 32 36.98 -5.80 2.70
N LYS A 33 37.38 -5.89 1.42
CA LYS A 33 38.76 -5.62 1.00
C LYS A 33 39.17 -4.18 1.31
N LEU A 34 38.38 -3.20 0.87
CA LEU A 34 38.63 -1.77 1.15
C LEU A 34 38.70 -1.48 2.65
N TRP A 35 37.83 -2.11 3.44
CA TRP A 35 37.83 -1.94 4.90
C TRP A 35 39.11 -2.47 5.55
N ASN A 36 39.59 -3.63 5.11
CA ASN A 36 40.81 -4.23 5.64
C ASN A 36 42.05 -3.40 5.27
N GLU A 37 42.14 -2.95 4.01
CA GLU A 37 43.20 -2.04 3.55
C GLU A 37 43.21 -0.74 4.37
N PHE A 38 42.03 -0.15 4.59
CA PHE A 38 41.88 1.05 5.40
C PHE A 38 42.29 0.84 6.86
N LYS A 39 41.85 -0.25 7.49
CA LYS A 39 42.27 -0.60 8.86
C LYS A 39 43.78 -0.73 8.99
N SER A 40 44.43 -1.39 8.03
CA SER A 40 45.89 -1.53 8.00
C SER A 40 46.62 -0.19 7.83
N SER A 41 46.02 0.77 7.14
CA SER A 41 46.57 2.13 7.00
C SER A 41 46.34 3.03 8.22
N GLN A 42 45.28 2.77 9.01
CA GLN A 42 44.92 3.56 10.18
C GLN A 42 45.67 3.17 11.46
N THR A 43 46.24 1.97 11.54
CA THR A 43 47.08 1.56 12.67
C THR A 43 48.30 2.48 12.89
N ASP A 44 48.62 3.35 11.93
CA ASP A 44 49.69 4.34 12.02
C ASP A 44 49.24 5.75 12.46
N LEU A 45 47.93 6.04 12.55
CA LEU A 45 47.40 7.39 12.85
C LEU A 45 46.21 7.33 13.83
N ASN A 46 46.48 7.64 15.11
CA ASN A 46 45.53 7.62 16.23
C ASN A 46 44.46 8.75 16.22
N THR A 47 43.70 8.91 15.14
CA THR A 47 42.51 9.79 15.16
C THR A 47 41.49 9.39 14.08
N ALA A 48 40.51 8.55 14.43
CA ALA A 48 39.44 8.17 13.52
C ALA A 48 38.23 9.12 13.68
N SER A 49 38.17 10.18 12.87
CA SER A 49 36.91 10.88 12.62
C SER A 49 36.13 10.13 11.53
N SER A 50 34.80 10.02 11.68
CA SER A 50 33.92 9.28 10.74
C SER A 50 33.89 9.86 9.32
N GLN A 51 34.59 10.98 9.06
CA GLN A 51 34.67 11.62 7.74
C GLN A 51 35.77 11.01 6.84
N ASN A 52 36.76 10.30 7.40
CA ASN A 52 37.89 9.75 6.65
C ASN A 52 37.67 8.31 6.17
N SER A 53 36.50 7.71 6.40
CA SER A 53 36.22 6.35 5.94
C SER A 53 36.20 6.24 4.40
N PRO A 54 36.69 5.13 3.81
CA PRO A 54 36.81 5.00 2.37
C PRO A 54 35.44 4.91 1.69
N THR A 55 35.37 5.45 0.48
CA THR A 55 34.20 5.41 -0.39
C THR A 55 34.44 4.51 -1.60
N LEU A 56 33.39 3.87 -2.09
CA LEU A 56 33.40 3.04 -3.29
C LEU A 56 32.24 3.47 -4.20
N GLU A 57 32.54 3.67 -5.48
CA GLU A 57 31.54 3.87 -6.51
C GLU A 57 31.10 2.51 -7.07
N ILE A 58 29.80 2.26 -7.11
CA ILE A 58 29.23 1.01 -7.61
C ILE A 58 28.26 1.35 -8.75
N ARG A 59 28.57 0.85 -9.95
CA ARG A 59 27.78 1.04 -11.16
C ARG A 59 26.87 -0.16 -11.37
N ILE A 60 25.56 0.07 -11.37
CA ILE A 60 24.52 -0.95 -11.42
C ILE A 60 23.83 -0.90 -12.77
N PRO A 61 24.11 -1.86 -13.68
CA PRO A 61 23.41 -1.97 -14.95
C PRO A 61 21.88 -2.00 -14.77
N SER A 62 21.15 -1.27 -15.62
CA SER A 62 19.69 -1.10 -15.51
C SER A 62 18.92 -2.42 -15.41
N GLU A 63 19.38 -3.48 -16.05
CA GLU A 63 18.78 -4.83 -16.02
C GLU A 63 18.74 -5.45 -14.61
N HIS A 64 19.62 -5.00 -13.71
CA HIS A 64 19.71 -5.50 -12.35
C HIS A 64 18.89 -4.68 -11.35
N VAL A 65 18.38 -3.51 -11.75
CA VAL A 65 17.55 -2.62 -10.93
C VAL A 65 16.09 -3.07 -10.98
N THR A 66 15.82 -4.27 -10.46
CA THR A 66 14.50 -4.91 -10.52
C THR A 66 14.19 -5.65 -9.22
N ALA A 67 12.90 -5.75 -8.88
CA ALA A 67 12.42 -6.57 -7.78
C ALA A 67 12.51 -8.09 -8.06
N THR A 68 12.76 -8.47 -9.31
CA THR A 68 12.98 -9.87 -9.73
C THR A 68 14.42 -10.33 -9.53
N ASN A 69 15.36 -9.42 -9.23
CA ASN A 69 16.71 -9.74 -8.80
C ASN A 69 16.69 -10.74 -7.62
N ARG A 70 17.44 -11.85 -7.74
CA ARG A 70 17.42 -12.95 -6.75
C ARG A 70 17.82 -12.50 -5.34
N GLN A 71 18.72 -11.53 -5.22
CA GLN A 71 19.18 -11.03 -3.92
C GLN A 71 18.09 -10.16 -3.26
N VAL A 72 17.42 -9.32 -4.06
CA VAL A 72 16.28 -8.51 -3.63
C VAL A 72 15.10 -9.41 -3.21
N ARG A 73 14.74 -10.38 -4.06
CA ARG A 73 13.66 -11.35 -3.78
C ARG A 73 13.99 -12.23 -2.57
N GLY A 74 15.26 -12.58 -2.38
CA GLY A 74 15.76 -13.34 -1.24
C GLY A 74 15.82 -12.53 0.07
N GLY A 75 15.54 -11.23 0.04
CA GLY A 75 15.62 -10.36 1.20
C GLY A 75 17.03 -10.29 1.78
N GLN A 76 18.05 -10.26 0.91
CA GLN A 76 19.47 -10.09 1.28
C GLN A 76 19.71 -8.64 1.70
N LEU A 77 19.15 -8.26 2.84
CA LEU A 77 19.13 -6.90 3.35
C LEU A 77 19.04 -6.92 4.87
N TRP A 78 20.07 -6.43 5.56
CA TRP A 78 20.13 -6.35 7.02
C TRP A 78 20.56 -4.95 7.46
N GLY A 79 19.84 -4.40 8.44
CA GLY A 79 20.07 -3.05 8.95
C GLY A 79 19.25 -1.96 8.27
N THR A 80 19.46 -0.74 8.73
CA THR A 80 18.70 0.45 8.35
C THR A 80 19.63 1.64 8.46
N ASP A 81 19.76 2.44 7.39
CA ASP A 81 20.70 3.55 7.23
C ASP A 81 22.18 3.11 7.22
N ILE A 82 22.55 2.17 8.09
CA ILE A 82 23.80 1.41 8.08
C ILE A 82 23.44 -0.06 7.86
N TYR A 83 24.05 -0.65 6.84
CA TYR A 83 23.79 -2.00 6.37
C TYR A 83 25.01 -2.90 6.60
N THR A 84 24.77 -4.19 6.77
CA THR A 84 25.84 -5.20 6.82
C THR A 84 26.51 -5.31 5.46
N ASP A 85 27.77 -5.75 5.43
CA ASP A 85 28.53 -5.97 4.21
C ASP A 85 27.91 -7.00 3.27
N ASP A 86 27.12 -7.95 3.76
CA ASP A 86 26.40 -8.94 2.94
C ASP A 86 25.05 -8.45 2.39
N SER A 87 24.61 -7.23 2.75
CA SER A 87 23.38 -6.64 2.19
C SER A 87 23.55 -6.28 0.71
N ASP A 88 22.62 -6.69 -0.13
CA ASP A 88 22.63 -6.38 -1.56
C ASP A 88 22.32 -4.91 -1.82
N LEU A 89 23.16 -4.28 -2.64
CA LEU A 89 23.07 -2.85 -2.91
C LEU A 89 21.75 -2.45 -3.58
N VAL A 90 21.20 -3.25 -4.49
CA VAL A 90 19.91 -2.94 -5.14
C VAL A 90 18.79 -2.98 -4.09
N ALA A 91 18.83 -3.97 -3.19
CA ALA A 91 17.89 -4.04 -2.08
C ALA A 91 18.01 -2.81 -1.14
N VAL A 92 19.24 -2.37 -0.86
CA VAL A 92 19.51 -1.15 -0.07
C VAL A 92 18.99 0.11 -0.77
N LEU A 93 19.22 0.27 -2.07
CA LEU A 93 18.73 1.42 -2.84
C LEU A 93 17.20 1.48 -2.87
N MET A 94 16.53 0.32 -2.98
CA MET A 94 15.07 0.26 -2.88
C MET A 94 14.57 0.59 -1.47
N HIS A 95 15.23 0.06 -0.44
CA HIS A 95 14.89 0.34 0.96
C HIS A 95 15.07 1.82 1.33
N THR A 96 16.15 2.45 0.86
CA THR A 96 16.44 3.89 1.07
C THR A 96 15.63 4.80 0.14
N GLY A 97 14.94 4.25 -0.85
CA GLY A 97 14.00 4.98 -1.70
C GLY A 97 14.62 5.68 -2.91
N TYR A 98 15.88 5.36 -3.26
CA TYR A 98 16.49 5.84 -4.50
C TYR A 98 15.83 5.24 -5.75
N CYS A 99 15.31 4.01 -5.65
CA CYS A 99 14.53 3.39 -6.72
C CYS A 99 13.33 2.63 -6.17
N ARG A 100 12.29 2.49 -7.00
CA ARG A 100 11.08 1.73 -6.63
C ARG A 100 11.29 0.23 -6.90
N PRO A 101 10.74 -0.67 -6.07
CA PRO A 101 10.80 -2.11 -6.31
C PRO A 101 9.82 -2.53 -7.42
N THR A 102 10.18 -2.30 -8.68
CA THR A 102 9.39 -2.69 -9.86
C THR A 102 9.84 -4.03 -10.43
N ALA A 103 8.90 -4.83 -10.97
CA ALA A 103 9.23 -6.11 -11.60
C ALA A 103 9.94 -5.93 -12.96
N SER A 104 9.63 -4.85 -13.68
CA SER A 104 10.30 -4.46 -14.92
C SER A 104 11.54 -3.61 -14.63
N PRO A 105 12.58 -3.69 -15.49
CA PRO A 105 13.74 -2.81 -15.40
C PRO A 105 13.35 -1.35 -15.65
N PRO A 106 14.23 -0.40 -15.29
CA PRO A 106 14.01 1.02 -15.58
C PRO A 106 13.87 1.27 -17.09
N PRO A 107 13.29 2.41 -17.51
CA PRO A 107 13.12 2.74 -18.92
C PRO A 107 14.43 2.64 -19.72
N PRO A 108 14.40 2.24 -21.01
CA PRO A 108 15.61 2.02 -21.83
C PRO A 108 16.57 3.22 -21.97
N ALA A 109 16.07 4.43 -21.67
CA ALA A 109 16.85 5.66 -21.61
C ALA A 109 17.88 5.68 -20.46
N ILE A 110 17.64 4.89 -19.41
CA ILE A 110 18.55 4.70 -18.28
C ILE A 110 19.56 3.60 -18.65
N LEU A 111 20.84 3.91 -18.51
CA LEU A 111 21.93 2.96 -18.72
C LEU A 111 22.20 2.16 -17.45
N GLU A 112 22.36 2.88 -16.33
CA GLU A 112 22.76 2.33 -15.04
C GLU A 112 22.42 3.30 -13.91
N LEU A 113 22.37 2.78 -12.68
CA LEU A 113 22.45 3.59 -11.46
C LEU A 113 23.89 3.60 -10.96
N CYS A 114 24.41 4.75 -10.58
CA CYS A 114 25.71 4.87 -9.94
C CYS A 114 25.52 5.27 -8.48
N ALA A 115 25.98 4.42 -7.56
CA ALA A 115 25.85 4.64 -6.12
C ALA A 115 27.23 4.79 -5.47
N ILE A 116 27.41 5.85 -4.67
CA ILE A 116 28.60 6.06 -3.84
C ILE A 116 28.26 5.53 -2.45
N VAL A 117 29.01 4.53 -2.00
CA VAL A 117 28.86 3.95 -0.66
C VAL A 117 30.05 4.29 0.21
N ARG A 118 29.81 4.52 1.50
CA ARG A 118 30.85 4.70 2.51
C ARG A 118 30.96 3.45 3.35
N VAL A 119 32.17 2.90 3.44
CA VAL A 119 32.47 1.73 4.27
C VAL A 119 32.67 2.17 5.72
N LEU A 120 32.12 1.43 6.67
CA LEU A 120 32.08 1.79 8.08
C LEU A 120 32.50 0.59 8.95
N PRO A 121 32.91 0.83 10.22
CA PRO A 121 33.08 -0.24 11.18
C PRO A 121 31.81 -1.07 11.38
N PRO A 122 31.94 -2.38 11.64
CA PRO A 122 30.79 -3.22 11.96
C PRO A 122 30.07 -2.71 13.21
N GLN A 123 28.74 -2.78 13.21
CA GLN A 123 27.91 -2.39 14.35
C GLN A 123 27.68 -3.56 15.30
N ALA A 124 27.45 -3.25 16.59
CA ALA A 124 27.06 -4.25 17.59
C ALA A 124 25.68 -4.86 17.31
N CYS A 125 24.78 -4.10 16.70
CA CYS A 125 23.49 -4.58 16.22
C CYS A 125 22.99 -3.75 15.03
N TYR A 126 22.15 -4.38 14.22
CA TYR A 126 21.50 -3.78 13.06
C TYR A 126 19.99 -3.91 13.21
N ILE A 127 19.29 -2.78 13.14
CA ILE A 127 17.84 -2.73 13.33
C ILE A 127 17.08 -3.03 12.02
N SER A 128 16.00 -3.79 12.14
CA SER A 128 15.04 -4.03 11.04
C SER A 128 14.06 -2.87 10.92
N THR A 129 13.85 -2.35 9.71
CA THR A 129 12.73 -1.45 9.42
C THR A 129 12.00 -1.86 8.14
N LEU A 130 10.80 -1.30 7.94
CA LEU A 130 10.06 -1.40 6.68
C LEU A 130 10.00 0.02 6.10
N ARG A 131 10.70 0.24 4.99
CA ARG A 131 10.71 1.51 4.25
C ARG A 131 10.50 1.21 2.77
N ASN A 132 9.74 2.06 2.07
CA ASN A 132 9.57 1.93 0.61
C ASN A 132 9.11 0.53 0.13
N ASN A 133 8.25 -0.15 0.90
CA ASN A 133 7.79 -1.53 0.69
C ASN A 133 8.87 -2.62 0.79
N VAL A 134 10.08 -2.27 1.22
CA VAL A 134 11.18 -3.21 1.43
C VAL A 134 11.44 -3.34 2.93
N ARG A 135 11.42 -4.57 3.44
CA ARG A 135 11.72 -4.87 4.85
C ARG A 135 13.16 -5.34 4.97
N SER A 136 13.97 -4.63 5.76
CA SER A 136 15.29 -5.13 6.17
C SER A 136 15.18 -6.11 7.34
N ARG A 137 16.19 -6.95 7.53
CA ARG A 137 16.30 -7.88 8.65
C ARG A 137 17.15 -7.27 9.75
N SER A 138 16.87 -7.66 10.99
CA SER A 138 17.76 -7.36 12.10
C SER A 138 18.92 -8.34 12.09
N TRP A 139 20.09 -7.90 12.55
CA TRP A 139 21.24 -8.76 12.75
C TRP A 139 21.99 -8.36 14.02
N GLY A 140 22.61 -9.35 14.66
CA GLY A 140 23.51 -9.11 15.79
C GLY A 140 24.84 -8.51 15.33
N ALA A 141 25.87 -8.63 16.17
CA ALA A 141 27.21 -8.15 15.85
C ALA A 141 27.73 -8.84 14.57
N ALA A 142 27.72 -8.11 13.46
CA ALA A 142 28.19 -8.61 12.17
C ALA A 142 29.72 -8.70 12.17
N SER A 143 30.26 -9.74 11.54
CA SER A 143 31.67 -9.84 11.21
C SER A 143 31.98 -8.98 9.97
N GLY A 144 33.17 -8.40 9.88
CA GLY A 144 33.61 -7.67 8.68
C GLY A 144 33.47 -6.16 8.79
N CYS A 145 32.60 -5.58 7.96
CA CYS A 145 32.36 -4.14 7.87
C CYS A 145 30.86 -3.82 7.75
N SER A 146 30.52 -2.54 7.82
CA SER A 146 29.21 -2.02 7.45
C SER A 146 29.36 -1.08 6.27
N TYR A 147 28.25 -0.68 5.67
CA TYR A 147 28.25 0.44 4.75
C TYR A 147 26.96 1.24 4.81
N ARG A 148 27.02 2.46 4.27
CA ARG A 148 25.85 3.29 3.98
C ARG A 148 25.95 3.87 2.59
N VAL A 149 24.81 4.16 1.96
CA VAL A 149 24.77 4.87 0.68
C VAL A 149 24.85 6.36 0.95
N GLU A 150 25.82 7.05 0.36
CA GLU A 150 25.96 8.51 0.48
C GLU A 150 25.22 9.25 -0.61
N ARG A 151 25.32 8.75 -1.85
CA ARG A 151 24.70 9.35 -3.04
C ARG A 151 24.33 8.26 -4.03
N CYS A 152 23.32 8.53 -4.86
CA CYS A 152 22.98 7.71 -6.00
C CYS A 152 22.53 8.62 -7.16
N CYS A 153 22.90 8.29 -8.39
CA CYS A 153 22.46 9.01 -9.57
C CYS A 153 22.12 8.06 -10.73
N ILE A 154 21.26 8.51 -11.63
CA ILE A 154 20.96 7.86 -12.90
C ILE A 154 21.99 8.30 -13.94
N VAL A 155 22.59 7.35 -14.65
CA VAL A 155 23.36 7.62 -15.87
C VAL A 155 22.48 7.31 -17.07
N LYS A 156 22.28 8.29 -17.97
CA LYS A 156 21.47 8.09 -19.19
C LYS A 156 22.31 7.53 -20.32
N ARG A 157 21.69 6.74 -21.20
CA ARG A 157 22.33 6.19 -22.41
C ARG A 157 22.80 7.28 -23.39
N GLY A 158 22.08 8.41 -23.45
CA GLY A 158 22.43 9.58 -24.27
C GLY A 158 23.45 10.53 -23.64
N GLY A 159 24.06 10.15 -22.52
CA GLY A 159 24.92 11.03 -21.72
C GLY A 159 24.14 11.86 -20.70
N GLY A 160 24.87 12.34 -19.70
CA GLY A 160 24.32 13.10 -18.57
C GLY A 160 23.88 12.24 -17.39
N THR A 161 23.92 12.85 -16.21
CA THR A 161 23.55 12.25 -14.94
C THR A 161 22.37 12.98 -14.31
N ILE A 162 21.55 12.28 -13.53
CA ILE A 162 20.52 12.88 -12.66
C ILE A 162 20.74 12.37 -11.25
N ASP A 163 21.01 13.27 -10.32
CA ASP A 163 21.10 12.92 -8.90
C ASP A 163 19.73 12.50 -8.36
N LEU A 164 19.73 11.43 -7.58
CA LEU A 164 18.54 10.91 -6.93
C LEU A 164 18.56 11.31 -5.47
N GLU A 165 17.39 11.69 -4.96
CA GLU A 165 17.20 11.94 -3.54
C GLU A 165 16.63 10.68 -2.85
N PRO A 166 17.17 10.27 -1.70
CA PRO A 166 16.62 9.15 -0.95
C PRO A 166 15.29 9.53 -0.30
N CYS A 167 14.44 8.53 -0.06
CA CYS A 167 13.17 8.67 0.63
C CYS A 167 13.22 7.94 1.98
N LEU A 168 14.03 8.47 2.91
CA LEU A 168 14.37 7.80 4.19
C LEU A 168 13.24 7.84 5.22
N THR A 169 12.36 8.85 5.15
CA THR A 169 11.21 9.03 6.04
C THR A 169 9.94 8.39 5.52
N HIS A 170 9.98 7.85 4.30
CA HIS A 170 8.81 7.25 3.65
C HIS A 170 8.61 5.81 4.14
N SER A 171 7.83 5.68 5.21
CA SER A 171 7.11 4.42 5.46
C SER A 171 6.07 4.30 4.35
N SER A 172 6.24 3.32 3.48
CA SER A 172 5.41 3.08 2.31
C SER A 172 3.97 3.60 2.42
N THR A 173 3.64 4.62 1.63
CA THR A 173 2.29 4.76 1.10
C THR A 173 2.13 3.64 0.07
N VAL A 174 1.56 2.52 0.49
CA VAL A 174 1.15 1.44 -0.42
C VAL A 174 0.22 2.07 -1.46
N GLU A 175 0.66 2.15 -2.71
CA GLU A 175 -0.28 2.38 -3.83
C GLU A 175 -1.34 1.27 -3.75
N PRO A 176 -2.64 1.60 -3.76
CA PRO A 176 -3.68 0.59 -3.63
C PRO A 176 -3.70 -0.23 -4.91
N THR A 177 -2.98 -1.36 -4.92
CA THR A 177 -3.27 -2.42 -5.87
C THR A 177 -4.68 -2.90 -5.55
N LEU A 178 -5.60 -2.74 -6.51
CA LEU A 178 -6.87 -3.47 -6.57
C LEU A 178 -6.56 -4.96 -6.78
N ALA A 179 -5.92 -5.60 -5.80
CA ALA A 179 -5.75 -7.04 -5.74
C ALA A 179 -6.89 -7.57 -4.86
N PRO A 180 -7.67 -8.57 -5.32
CA PRO A 180 -8.73 -9.15 -4.52
C PRO A 180 -8.13 -9.64 -3.20
N VAL A 181 -8.62 -9.09 -2.09
CA VAL A 181 -8.09 -9.29 -0.72
C VAL A 181 -8.21 -10.75 -0.25
N ALA A 182 -8.92 -11.59 -1.00
CA ALA A 182 -9.02 -13.02 -0.77
C ALA A 182 -8.85 -13.78 -2.09
N VAL A 183 -7.63 -14.21 -2.39
CA VAL A 183 -7.49 -15.46 -3.16
C VAL A 183 -7.72 -16.57 -2.15
N GLU A 184 -8.90 -17.19 -2.20
CA GLU A 184 -9.26 -18.30 -1.32
C GLU A 184 -8.37 -19.51 -1.65
N ARG A 185 -7.17 -19.56 -1.09
CA ARG A 185 -6.43 -20.82 -0.97
C ARG A 185 -7.08 -21.57 0.18
N THR A 186 -7.57 -22.78 -0.08
CA THR A 186 -8.01 -23.74 0.94
C THR A 186 -6.96 -23.79 2.05
N MET A 187 -7.25 -23.16 3.18
CA MET A 187 -6.31 -23.02 4.29
C MET A 187 -6.29 -24.33 5.07
N THR A 188 -5.24 -25.12 4.87
CA THR A 188 -5.08 -26.43 5.51
C THR A 188 -4.57 -26.36 6.95
N THR A 189 -4.17 -25.17 7.45
CA THR A 189 -3.58 -25.04 8.79
C THR A 189 -3.95 -23.74 9.52
N ARG A 190 -4.06 -23.82 10.86
CA ARG A 190 -4.36 -22.67 11.75
C ARG A 190 -3.31 -21.55 11.68
N ALA A 191 -2.06 -21.86 11.32
CA ALA A 191 -0.99 -20.89 11.20
C ALA A 191 -1.17 -19.95 9.97
N ALA A 192 -1.68 -20.48 8.86
CA ALA A 192 -1.94 -19.72 7.64
C ALA A 192 -3.07 -18.69 7.83
N ALA A 193 -4.12 -19.06 8.56
CA ALA A 193 -5.23 -18.16 8.90
C ALA A 193 -4.80 -17.01 9.83
N SER A 194 -3.94 -17.29 10.82
CA SER A 194 -3.39 -16.27 11.72
C SER A 194 -2.53 -15.25 10.97
N ASN A 195 -1.69 -15.68 10.03
CA ASN A 195 -0.87 -14.78 9.23
C ASN A 195 -1.67 -13.92 8.26
N ALA A 196 -2.73 -14.46 7.62
CA ALA A 196 -3.63 -13.68 6.77
C ALA A 196 -4.38 -12.60 7.57
N LEU A 197 -4.88 -12.94 8.77
CA LEU A 197 -5.52 -11.99 9.68
C LEU A 197 -4.53 -10.93 10.19
N ARG A 198 -3.27 -11.31 10.43
CA ARG A 198 -2.22 -10.37 10.84
C ARG A 198 -1.85 -9.41 9.71
N GLN A 199 -1.78 -9.89 8.46
CA GLN A 199 -1.58 -9.04 7.29
C GLN A 199 -2.77 -8.08 7.07
N GLN A 200 -4.01 -8.53 7.28
CA GLN A 200 -5.19 -7.64 7.28
C GLN A 200 -5.12 -6.52 8.34
N ARG A 201 -4.49 -6.76 9.50
CA ARG A 201 -4.32 -5.73 10.54
C ARG A 201 -3.31 -4.63 10.16
N PHE A 202 -2.40 -4.88 9.21
CA PHE A 202 -1.38 -3.91 8.78
C PHE A 202 -1.79 -3.09 7.54
N VAL A 203 -3.00 -3.28 7.00
CA VAL A 203 -3.56 -2.51 5.86
C VAL A 203 -4.55 -1.46 6.35
N ARG A 204 -4.12 -0.56 7.24
CA ARG A 204 -4.90 0.66 7.51
C ARG A 204 -3.98 1.87 7.41
N GLU A 205 -3.95 2.47 6.23
CA GLU A 205 -3.72 3.92 6.11
C GLU A 205 -4.74 4.58 7.05
N VAL A 206 -4.26 5.14 8.16
CA VAL A 206 -5.07 6.04 8.99
C VAL A 206 -4.52 7.44 8.77
N THR A 207 -4.60 7.93 7.53
CA THR A 207 -4.56 9.38 7.33
C THR A 207 -5.86 9.92 7.90
N ILE A 208 -5.80 10.28 9.18
CA ILE A 208 -6.90 10.95 9.86
C ILE A 208 -7.03 12.32 9.21
N GLN A 209 -8.19 12.57 8.60
CA GLN A 209 -8.58 13.89 8.13
C GLN A 209 -9.70 14.42 9.01
N TYR A 210 -9.65 15.71 9.32
CA TYR A 210 -10.76 16.35 9.99
C TYR A 210 -11.95 16.45 9.02
N ASN A 211 -13.11 15.96 9.45
CA ASN A 211 -14.38 16.03 8.71
C ASN A 211 -14.93 17.46 8.69
N LEU A 212 -16.09 17.67 8.05
CA LEU A 212 -16.77 18.97 8.01
C LEU A 212 -17.20 19.51 9.39
N SER A 213 -17.15 18.68 10.43
CA SER A 213 -17.45 19.01 11.83
C SER A 213 -16.19 19.09 12.71
N ASN A 214 -15.00 19.09 12.12
CA ASN A 214 -13.70 19.08 12.79
C ASN A 214 -13.48 17.86 13.72
N GLU A 215 -13.98 16.69 13.32
CA GLU A 215 -13.75 15.39 13.98
C GLU A 215 -12.83 14.49 13.13
N PRO A 216 -12.03 13.63 13.76
CA PRO A 216 -11.12 12.74 13.04
C PRO A 216 -11.87 11.64 12.28
N TRP A 217 -11.89 11.72 10.96
CA TRP A 217 -12.41 10.69 10.03
C TRP A 217 -11.29 10.09 9.19
N ILE A 218 -11.55 8.91 8.62
CA ILE A 218 -10.59 8.25 7.74
C ILE A 218 -10.70 8.87 6.35
N LYS A 219 -9.57 9.16 5.71
CA LYS A 219 -9.52 9.52 4.29
C LYS A 219 -10.22 8.44 3.45
N TYR A 220 -11.02 8.87 2.48
CA TYR A 220 -11.69 7.98 1.56
C TYR A 220 -10.68 7.12 0.78
N SER A 221 -10.97 5.83 0.70
CA SER A 221 -10.29 4.86 -0.14
C SER A 221 -11.27 3.76 -0.49
N ILE A 222 -11.25 3.31 -1.73
CA ILE A 222 -12.13 2.22 -2.21
C ILE A 222 -12.01 0.96 -1.35
N SER A 223 -10.83 0.69 -0.77
CA SER A 223 -10.60 -0.46 0.11
C SER A 223 -11.42 -0.43 1.41
N ILE A 224 -11.89 0.75 1.84
CA ILE A 224 -12.70 0.92 3.06
C ILE A 224 -14.16 0.51 2.82
N VAL A 225 -14.66 0.77 1.61
CA VAL A 225 -16.04 0.48 1.19
C VAL A 225 -16.16 -0.85 0.44
N ALA A 226 -15.04 -1.42 -0.02
CA ALA A 226 -14.99 -2.75 -0.63
C ALA A 226 -15.28 -3.86 0.39
N ASP A 227 -15.77 -4.99 -0.14
CA ASP A 227 -16.04 -6.19 0.64
C ASP A 227 -14.76 -6.75 1.27
N LYS A 228 -14.86 -7.24 2.51
CA LYS A 228 -13.72 -7.73 3.29
C LYS A 228 -13.48 -9.24 3.14
N GLY A 229 -13.90 -9.82 2.02
CA GLY A 229 -13.76 -11.25 1.71
C GLY A 229 -14.99 -11.77 0.94
N LEU A 230 -14.99 -13.06 0.62
CA LEU A 230 -16.03 -13.69 -0.22
C LEU A 230 -17.27 -14.17 0.57
N LYS A 231 -17.26 -14.04 1.90
CA LYS A 231 -18.38 -14.49 2.76
C LYS A 231 -19.40 -13.37 2.89
N LYS A 232 -20.69 -13.67 2.70
CA LYS A 232 -21.82 -12.70 2.83
C LYS A 232 -21.71 -11.76 4.03
N PRO A 233 -21.37 -12.19 5.27
CA PRO A 233 -21.25 -11.28 6.41
C PRO A 233 -20.12 -10.24 6.32
N LEU A 234 -19.16 -10.44 5.41
CA LEU A 234 -18.03 -9.55 5.16
C LEU A 234 -18.31 -8.56 4.03
N PHE A 235 -19.46 -8.68 3.36
CA PHE A 235 -19.88 -7.74 2.32
C PHE A 235 -20.34 -6.43 2.94
N THR A 236 -20.06 -5.32 2.26
CA THR A 236 -20.46 -3.98 2.72
C THR A 236 -21.98 -3.83 2.72
N SER A 237 -22.68 -4.36 1.72
CA SER A 237 -24.14 -4.44 1.67
C SER A 237 -24.73 -5.15 2.90
N ALA A 238 -24.14 -6.29 3.30
CA ALA A 238 -24.57 -7.04 4.47
C ALA A 238 -24.31 -6.31 5.79
N ARG A 239 -23.26 -5.47 5.87
CA ARG A 239 -23.02 -4.60 7.04
C ARG A 239 -24.11 -3.54 7.17
N LEU A 240 -24.46 -2.91 6.05
CA LEU A 240 -25.54 -1.92 6.00
C LEU A 240 -26.89 -2.54 6.37
N LYS A 241 -27.19 -3.74 5.85
CA LYS A 241 -28.41 -4.49 6.19
C LYS A 241 -28.50 -4.85 7.69
N LYS A 242 -27.36 -5.05 8.35
CA LYS A 242 -27.29 -5.27 9.81
C LYS A 242 -27.46 -4.00 10.64
N GLY A 243 -27.64 -2.86 9.99
CA GLY A 243 -27.90 -1.57 10.64
C GLY A 243 -26.71 -0.63 10.69
N GLU A 244 -25.53 -0.99 10.17
CA GLU A 244 -24.47 0.02 9.99
C GLU A 244 -24.90 1.05 8.93
N VAL A 245 -24.42 2.28 9.08
CA VAL A 245 -24.67 3.37 8.15
C VAL A 245 -23.35 3.92 7.67
N LEU A 246 -23.23 4.10 6.35
CA LEU A 246 -22.02 4.63 5.75
C LEU A 246 -22.20 6.14 5.52
N TYR A 247 -21.38 6.93 6.21
CA TYR A 247 -21.25 8.36 5.93
C TYR A 247 -20.00 8.62 5.12
N VAL A 248 -20.14 9.45 4.08
CA VAL A 248 -19.03 9.90 3.26
C VAL A 248 -19.11 11.40 3.03
N GLU A 249 -17.97 12.02 2.79
CA GLU A 249 -17.93 13.46 2.52
C GLU A 249 -17.13 13.77 1.27
N THR A 250 -17.60 14.79 0.55
CA THR A 250 -16.77 15.59 -0.36
C THR A 250 -16.04 16.65 0.46
N HIS A 251 -15.32 17.56 -0.20
CA HIS A 251 -14.73 18.72 0.48
C HIS A 251 -15.76 19.64 1.14
N THR A 252 -17.04 19.59 0.75
CA THR A 252 -18.07 20.57 1.14
C THR A 252 -19.39 19.97 1.62
N GLN A 253 -19.66 18.69 1.35
CA GLN A 253 -20.95 18.07 1.63
C GLN A 253 -20.79 16.69 2.26
N ARG A 254 -21.75 16.32 3.12
CA ARG A 254 -21.85 14.98 3.74
C ARG A 254 -23.05 14.23 3.18
N TYR A 255 -22.84 12.95 2.93
CA TYR A 255 -23.83 12.01 2.42
C TYR A 255 -23.95 10.79 3.35
N GLU A 256 -25.13 10.17 3.29
CA GLU A 256 -25.52 8.99 4.05
C GLU A 256 -25.98 7.91 3.07
N LEU A 257 -25.42 6.71 3.23
CA LEU A 257 -25.91 5.49 2.60
C LEU A 257 -26.39 4.53 3.69
N CYS A 258 -27.67 4.16 3.64
CA CYS A 258 -28.27 3.22 4.58
C CYS A 258 -29.14 2.20 3.87
N PHE A 259 -29.41 1.08 4.54
CA PHE A 259 -30.42 0.10 4.13
C PHE A 259 -31.83 0.69 4.35
N SER A 260 -32.70 0.61 3.35
CA SER A 260 -34.08 1.12 3.40
C SER A 260 -35.14 0.01 3.45
N GLY A 261 -34.75 -1.25 3.28
CA GLY A 261 -35.65 -2.39 3.39
C GLY A 261 -35.40 -3.43 2.30
N GLU A 262 -36.34 -4.34 2.15
CA GLU A 262 -36.34 -5.32 1.06
C GLU A 262 -37.48 -4.96 0.10
N LYS A 263 -37.24 -5.06 -1.21
CA LYS A 263 -38.28 -4.85 -2.25
C LYS A 263 -38.46 -6.11 -3.08
N ALA A 264 -39.70 -6.43 -3.43
CA ALA A 264 -40.05 -7.55 -4.29
C ALA A 264 -40.03 -7.09 -5.76
N VAL A 265 -39.18 -7.70 -6.58
CA VAL A 265 -39.10 -7.44 -8.02
C VAL A 265 -39.58 -8.66 -8.79
N LYS A 266 -40.43 -8.47 -9.80
CA LYS A 266 -40.92 -9.57 -10.64
C LYS A 266 -39.77 -10.11 -11.48
N ALA A 267 -39.50 -11.42 -11.41
CA ALA A 267 -38.49 -12.06 -12.23
C ALA A 267 -38.82 -11.86 -13.71
N THR A 268 -37.88 -11.29 -14.47
CA THR A 268 -37.93 -11.31 -15.93
C THR A 268 -37.17 -12.56 -16.37
N PRO A 269 -37.81 -13.54 -17.04
CA PRO A 269 -37.13 -14.78 -17.39
C PRO A 269 -36.00 -14.50 -18.40
N PRO A 270 -34.81 -15.09 -18.23
CA PRO A 270 -33.77 -15.05 -19.24
C PRO A 270 -34.23 -15.82 -20.49
N LEU A 271 -33.96 -15.25 -21.68
CA LEU A 271 -34.15 -15.93 -22.97
C LEU A 271 -33.34 -17.24 -22.97
N ALA A 272 -34.03 -18.37 -23.10
CA ALA A 272 -33.45 -19.69 -23.07
C ALA A 272 -32.82 -20.06 -24.43
N ASP A 273 -31.51 -20.27 -24.44
CA ASP A 273 -30.85 -21.12 -25.45
C ASP A 273 -31.08 -22.58 -25.05
N GLY A 274 -31.63 -23.35 -25.97
CA GLY A 274 -32.03 -24.74 -25.75
C GLY A 274 -30.87 -25.72 -25.87
N GLU A 275 -30.88 -26.75 -25.03
CA GLU A 275 -30.53 -28.11 -25.46
C GLU A 275 -31.05 -29.15 -24.44
N SER A 276 -31.67 -30.19 -24.99
CA SER A 276 -32.47 -31.22 -24.35
C SER A 276 -31.68 -32.51 -24.08
N GLY A 277 -31.89 -33.16 -22.93
CA GLY A 277 -31.49 -34.57 -22.68
C GLY A 277 -31.83 -35.07 -21.27
N PRO A 278 -32.17 -36.35 -21.05
CA PRO A 278 -33.37 -36.69 -20.28
C PRO A 278 -33.18 -37.24 -18.85
N SER A 279 -34.31 -37.14 -18.14
CA SER A 279 -34.77 -37.57 -16.82
C SER A 279 -34.33 -38.94 -16.29
N GLN A 280 -34.13 -39.03 -14.96
CA GLN A 280 -34.60 -40.17 -14.17
C GLN A 280 -35.20 -39.75 -12.82
N ASN A 281 -36.39 -40.29 -12.58
CA ASN A 281 -37.31 -40.09 -11.47
C ASN A 281 -36.81 -40.74 -10.16
N HIS A 282 -37.21 -40.17 -9.00
CA HIS A 282 -37.76 -40.96 -7.91
C HIS A 282 -38.80 -40.15 -7.10
N HIS A 283 -40.00 -40.70 -7.04
CA HIS A 283 -41.18 -40.23 -6.31
C HIS A 283 -41.08 -40.48 -4.79
N SER A 284 -41.63 -39.56 -3.99
CA SER A 284 -42.37 -39.90 -2.76
C SER A 284 -43.44 -38.84 -2.41
N VAL A 285 -44.66 -39.16 -2.82
CA VAL A 285 -46.00 -38.97 -2.22
C VAL A 285 -46.16 -37.95 -1.07
N ALA A 286 -46.70 -36.79 -1.46
CA ALA A 286 -47.87 -36.02 -0.97
C ALA A 286 -48.55 -36.31 0.39
N THR A 287 -48.82 -35.22 1.11
CA THR A 287 -50.08 -34.98 1.84
C THR A 287 -50.62 -33.56 1.54
N ASN A 288 -51.87 -33.49 1.07
CA ASN A 288 -52.70 -32.31 0.79
C ASN A 288 -53.00 -31.50 2.08
N GLY A 289 -53.34 -30.21 2.08
CA GLY A 289 -53.52 -29.24 1.00
C GLY A 289 -54.35 -28.03 1.50
N GLU A 290 -53.99 -26.82 1.07
CA GLU A 290 -54.92 -25.72 0.78
C GLU A 290 -54.25 -24.72 -0.19
N ARG A 291 -54.98 -24.39 -1.27
CA ARG A 291 -54.55 -23.77 -2.54
C ARG A 291 -54.30 -22.25 -2.37
N SER A 292 -53.10 -21.71 -2.63
CA SER A 292 -52.51 -21.30 -3.93
C SER A 292 -53.37 -20.32 -4.76
N HIS A 293 -52.99 -19.03 -4.74
CA HIS A 293 -53.17 -18.15 -5.91
C HIS A 293 -52.12 -17.03 -5.93
N MET A 294 -51.25 -17.08 -6.96
CA MET A 294 -50.36 -16.01 -7.49
C MET A 294 -48.96 -15.82 -6.89
N ASP A 295 -48.13 -16.86 -6.82
CA ASP A 295 -46.66 -16.67 -6.76
C ASP A 295 -46.08 -16.59 -8.18
N ILE A 296 -46.16 -15.41 -8.78
CA ILE A 296 -45.26 -15.04 -9.88
C ILE A 296 -43.93 -14.73 -9.22
N ASP A 297 -42.92 -15.58 -9.42
CA ASP A 297 -41.53 -15.48 -8.94
C ASP A 297 -41.08 -14.04 -8.67
N SER A 298 -41.32 -13.57 -7.45
CA SER A 298 -40.89 -12.24 -7.00
C SER A 298 -39.57 -12.43 -6.27
N VAL A 299 -38.48 -11.96 -6.87
CA VAL A 299 -37.16 -11.95 -6.25
C VAL A 299 -37.13 -10.79 -5.26
N ILE A 300 -36.90 -11.13 -3.99
CA ILE A 300 -36.71 -10.13 -2.93
C ILE A 300 -35.26 -9.65 -3.00
N ILE A 301 -35.07 -8.34 -3.17
CA ILE A 301 -33.75 -7.70 -3.22
C ILE A 301 -33.62 -6.60 -2.16
N ASP A 302 -32.39 -6.43 -1.68
CA ASP A 302 -32.05 -5.40 -0.69
C ASP A 302 -32.09 -4.01 -1.33
N ALA A 303 -32.80 -3.08 -0.69
CA ALA A 303 -32.93 -1.70 -1.11
C ALA A 303 -32.10 -0.78 -0.21
N PHE A 304 -31.43 0.19 -0.85
CA PHE A 304 -30.61 1.20 -0.19
C PHE A 304 -31.08 2.62 -0.52
N ARG A 305 -30.75 3.55 0.37
CA ARG A 305 -31.08 4.96 0.24
C ARG A 305 -29.83 5.82 0.31
N TRP A 306 -29.67 6.71 -0.67
CA TRP A 306 -28.61 7.70 -0.73
C TRP A 306 -29.17 9.09 -0.42
N SER A 307 -28.68 9.71 0.66
CA SER A 307 -29.20 11.00 1.14
C SER A 307 -28.07 12.00 1.37
N ARG A 308 -28.35 13.28 1.18
CA ARG A 308 -27.45 14.38 1.56
C ARG A 308 -27.83 14.90 2.95
N CYS A 309 -26.86 15.04 3.84
CA CYS A 309 -27.10 15.70 5.13
C CYS A 309 -27.32 17.20 4.89
N LYS A 310 -28.42 17.74 5.42
CA LYS A 310 -28.72 19.19 5.29
C LYS A 310 -27.66 20.04 5.98
N LYS A 311 -27.08 19.52 7.08
CA LYS A 311 -25.95 20.12 7.81
C LYS A 311 -24.98 19.02 8.25
N PRO A 312 -23.66 19.25 8.18
CA PRO A 312 -22.69 18.34 8.80
C PRO A 312 -22.82 18.47 10.33
N LEU A 313 -23.21 17.38 11.00
CA LEU A 313 -23.36 17.33 12.45
C LEU A 313 -22.17 16.58 13.08
N PRO A 314 -21.70 16.94 14.28
CA PRO A 314 -20.74 16.11 15.01
C PRO A 314 -21.31 14.73 15.32
N GLN A 315 -20.48 13.68 15.34
CA GLN A 315 -20.88 12.29 15.56
C GLN A 315 -21.68 12.13 16.86
N LYS A 316 -21.30 12.83 17.93
CA LYS A 316 -22.01 12.79 19.22
C LYS A 316 -23.48 13.20 19.05
N LEU A 317 -23.73 14.24 18.26
CA LEU A 317 -25.08 14.75 18.01
C LEU A 317 -25.86 13.82 17.07
N MET A 318 -25.20 13.27 16.04
CA MET A 318 -25.81 12.27 15.16
C MET A 318 -26.32 11.07 15.98
N ARG A 319 -25.53 10.55 16.92
CA ARG A 319 -25.93 9.44 17.80
C ARG A 319 -27.12 9.80 18.71
N SER A 320 -27.19 11.03 19.23
CA SER A 320 -28.32 11.45 20.06
C SER A 320 -29.61 11.66 19.28
N ILE A 321 -29.51 12.03 18.00
CA ILE A 321 -30.68 12.21 17.11
C ILE A 321 -31.17 10.83 16.62
N GLY A 322 -30.24 9.95 16.26
CA GLY A 322 -30.51 8.64 15.67
C GLY A 322 -29.68 8.42 14.41
N ILE A 323 -29.24 7.18 14.22
CA ILE A 323 -28.50 6.73 13.03
C ILE A 323 -29.26 5.53 12.44
N PRO A 324 -29.68 5.55 11.15
CA PRO A 324 -29.54 6.65 10.18
C PRO A 324 -30.24 7.94 10.62
N LEU A 325 -29.82 9.09 10.07
CA LEU A 325 -30.41 10.38 10.45
C LEU A 325 -31.88 10.45 10.02
N PRO A 326 -32.79 11.00 10.86
CA PRO A 326 -34.19 11.22 10.49
C PRO A 326 -34.34 12.16 9.29
N SER A 327 -35.47 12.05 8.58
CA SER A 327 -35.78 12.83 7.36
C SER A 327 -35.76 14.35 7.54
N GLU A 328 -35.89 14.84 8.78
CA GLU A 328 -35.73 16.25 9.08
C GLU A 328 -34.28 16.75 8.88
N HIS A 329 -33.28 15.87 9.00
CA HIS A 329 -31.85 16.18 8.91
C HIS A 329 -31.21 15.80 7.55
N VAL A 330 -31.91 15.05 6.71
CA VAL A 330 -31.42 14.59 5.41
C VAL A 330 -32.36 14.96 4.27
N GLU A 331 -31.81 15.10 3.08
CA GLU A 331 -32.52 15.22 1.82
C GLU A 331 -32.24 13.93 1.04
N VAL A 332 -33.28 13.15 0.78
CA VAL A 332 -33.17 11.91 0.00
C VAL A 332 -32.91 12.29 -1.45
N ILE A 333 -31.77 11.84 -1.99
CA ILE A 333 -31.43 12.06 -3.41
C ILE A 333 -31.95 10.89 -4.22
N GLU A 334 -31.61 9.67 -3.79
CA GLU A 334 -32.03 8.43 -4.44
C GLU A 334 -32.49 7.43 -3.38
N ASP A 335 -33.54 6.67 -3.69
CA ASP A 335 -34.11 5.64 -2.83
C ASP A 335 -34.44 4.40 -3.65
N ASN A 336 -34.65 3.27 -2.97
CA ASN A 336 -34.88 1.97 -3.59
C ASN A 336 -33.73 1.53 -4.53
N LEU A 337 -32.50 1.94 -4.23
CA LEU A 337 -31.30 1.54 -4.98
C LEU A 337 -31.01 0.06 -4.75
N ASP A 338 -30.70 -0.66 -5.81
CA ASP A 338 -30.05 -1.97 -5.72
C ASP A 338 -28.57 -1.77 -5.41
N TRP A 339 -27.91 -2.82 -4.89
CA TRP A 339 -26.47 -2.72 -4.60
C TRP A 339 -25.63 -2.42 -5.86
N GLU A 340 -26.07 -2.92 -7.03
CA GLU A 340 -25.40 -2.71 -8.32
C GLU A 340 -25.56 -1.28 -8.86
N ASP A 341 -26.54 -0.52 -8.36
CA ASP A 341 -26.72 0.90 -8.72
C ASP A 341 -25.67 1.81 -8.06
N ILE A 342 -24.88 1.26 -7.11
CA ILE A 342 -23.88 1.98 -6.33
C ILE A 342 -22.49 1.58 -6.80
N GLN A 343 -21.91 2.38 -7.70
CA GLN A 343 -20.64 2.06 -8.34
C GLN A 343 -19.49 2.83 -7.68
N TRP A 344 -18.69 2.13 -6.89
CA TRP A 344 -17.53 2.69 -6.21
C TRP A 344 -16.33 2.83 -7.16
N SER A 345 -15.61 3.96 -7.07
CA SER A 345 -14.40 4.25 -7.83
C SER A 345 -13.23 4.58 -6.90
N GLN A 346 -12.04 4.82 -7.44
CA GLN A 346 -10.90 5.24 -6.61
C GLN A 346 -11.07 6.66 -6.04
N SER A 347 -11.87 7.50 -6.70
CA SER A 347 -12.11 8.90 -6.37
C SER A 347 -13.45 9.16 -5.68
N GLY A 348 -14.35 8.17 -5.62
CA GLY A 348 -15.68 8.39 -5.06
C GLY A 348 -16.72 7.33 -5.38
N VAL A 349 -17.95 7.77 -5.64
CA VAL A 349 -19.08 6.89 -5.95
C VAL A 349 -19.94 7.47 -7.05
N TRP A 350 -20.43 6.60 -7.93
CA TRP A 350 -21.42 6.89 -8.96
C TRP A 350 -22.76 6.31 -8.57
N ILE A 351 -23.79 7.15 -8.55
CA ILE A 351 -25.17 6.77 -8.25
C ILE A 351 -26.08 7.51 -9.22
N SER A 352 -26.98 6.79 -9.90
CA SER A 352 -27.91 7.35 -10.89
C SER A 352 -27.23 8.25 -11.94
N GLY A 353 -26.06 7.83 -12.43
CA GLY A 353 -25.28 8.54 -13.45
C GLY A 353 -24.53 9.79 -12.97
N LYS A 354 -24.52 10.07 -11.65
CA LYS A 354 -23.80 11.21 -11.05
C LYS A 354 -22.63 10.77 -10.19
N GLU A 355 -21.45 11.34 -10.44
CA GLU A 355 -20.26 11.13 -9.61
C GLU A 355 -20.26 12.05 -8.38
N TYR A 356 -19.87 11.48 -7.24
CA TYR A 356 -19.60 12.18 -6.00
C TYR A 356 -18.13 11.95 -5.62
N SER A 357 -17.28 12.97 -5.74
CA SER A 357 -15.85 12.86 -5.40
C SER A 357 -15.64 12.86 -3.89
N LEU A 358 -15.29 11.71 -3.33
CA LEU A 358 -15.22 11.48 -1.89
C LEU A 358 -13.80 11.68 -1.37
N VAL A 359 -13.70 12.33 -0.22
CA VAL A 359 -12.43 12.59 0.48
C VAL A 359 -12.36 11.93 1.84
N ARG A 360 -13.52 11.65 2.46
CA ARG A 360 -13.61 11.08 3.81
C ARG A 360 -14.72 10.04 3.89
N VAL A 361 -14.55 9.06 4.77
CA VAL A 361 -15.49 7.95 4.96
C VAL A 361 -15.53 7.50 6.41
N HIS A 362 -16.72 7.15 6.89
CA HIS A 362 -16.93 6.64 8.22
C HIS A 362 -18.17 5.74 8.29
N PHE A 363 -18.01 4.55 8.86
CA PHE A 363 -19.14 3.69 9.21
C PHE A 363 -19.57 3.98 10.64
N LEU A 364 -20.87 4.16 10.85
CA LEU A 364 -21.47 4.36 12.17
C LEU A 364 -22.50 3.27 12.44
N SER A 365 -22.47 2.75 13.66
CA SER A 365 -23.51 1.85 14.18
C SER A 365 -24.48 2.63 15.07
N PRO A 366 -25.77 2.26 15.11
CA PRO A 366 -26.78 2.89 15.97
C PRO A 366 -26.45 2.82 17.48
N HIS A 367 -25.61 1.85 17.88
CA HIS A 367 -25.12 1.65 19.24
C HIS A 367 -23.59 1.57 19.26
#